data_AF-A0A9D1VJ88-F1
#
_entry.id   AF-A0A9D1VJ88-F1
#
_cell.length_a   1.000
_cell.length_b   1.000
_cell.length_c   1.000
_cell.angle_alpha   90.00
_cell.angle_beta   90.00
_cell.angle_gamma   90.00
#
_symmetry.space_group_name_H-M   'P 1'
#
loop_
_entity.id
_entity.type
_entity.pdbx_description
1 polymer ?
#
loop_
_entity_poly.entity_id
_entity_poly.type
_entity_poly.pdbx_seq_one_letter_code
_entity_poly.pdbx_strand_id
1 'polypeptide(L)'
;MKKIIILAGPVIAYLICYIICGFRESILSQADVPVTAFFLLECFGYCVIGVLILAVAETIHKEKQDQKTKILCGVDILVPLMIWIFGIKTGYFLLMTNGFVYIYFVFLGGILYSLIRRS
;
A
#
# COMPACT_ATOMS: atom_id res chain seq x y z
N MET A 1 -9.26 13.23 14.01
CA MET A 1 -8.69 11.87 14.04
C MET A 1 -8.90 11.10 12.73
N LYS A 2 -10.01 11.28 11.99
CA LYS A 2 -10.26 10.57 10.73
C LYS A 2 -9.17 10.73 9.66
N LYS A 3 -8.58 11.93 9.52
CA LYS A 3 -7.47 12.23 8.59
C LYS A 3 -6.23 11.35 8.76
N ILE A 4 -6.01 10.76 9.94
CA ILE A 4 -4.87 9.86 10.19
C ILE A 4 -4.95 8.63 9.29
N ILE A 5 -6.16 8.19 8.92
CA ILE A 5 -6.35 7.01 8.09
C ILE A 5 -5.73 7.17 6.69
N ILE A 6 -5.65 8.41 6.19
CA ILE A 6 -5.09 8.72 4.87
C ILE A 6 -3.62 8.30 4.81
N LEU A 7 -2.85 8.63 5.86
CA LEU A 7 -1.45 8.21 6.02
C LEU A 7 -1.31 6.77 6.50
N ALA A 8 -2.13 6.36 7.48
CA ALA A 8 -1.99 5.05 8.12
C ALA A 8 -2.34 3.90 7.17
N GLY A 9 -3.34 4.08 6.29
CA GLY A 9 -3.79 3.06 5.35
C GLY A 9 -2.69 2.56 4.40
N PRO A 10 -2.02 3.45 3.63
CA PRO A 10 -0.90 3.09 2.79
C PRO A 10 0.24 2.44 3.57
N VAL A 11 0.62 3.00 4.73
CA VAL A 11 1.70 2.45 5.57
C VAL A 11 1.40 1.02 6.01
N ILE A 12 0.18 0.76 6.50
CA ILE A 12 -0.25 -0.58 6.89
C ILE A 12 -0.26 -1.53 5.68
N ALA A 13 -0.72 -1.07 4.52
CA ALA A 13 -0.73 -1.88 3.31
C ALA A 13 0.70 -2.26 2.86
N TYR A 14 1.66 -1.34 2.93
CA TYR A 14 3.07 -1.64 2.67
C TYR A 14 3.63 -2.66 3.67
N LEU A 15 3.29 -2.55 4.96
CA LEU A 15 3.71 -3.52 5.98
C LEU A 15 3.13 -4.90 5.72
N ILE A 16 1.84 -5.00 5.39
CA ILE A 16 1.19 -6.27 5.04
C ILE A 16 1.90 -6.90 3.84
N CYS A 17 2.16 -6.11 2.81
CA CYS A 17 2.82 -6.59 1.60
C CYS A 17 4.26 -7.04 1.87
N TYR A 18 5.01 -6.29 2.69
CA TYR A 18 6.36 -6.66 3.13
C TYR A 18 6.36 -8.00 3.87
N ILE A 19 5.43 -8.20 4.80
CA ILE A 19 5.28 -9.47 5.55
C ILE A 19 4.99 -10.62 4.58
N ILE A 20 4.02 -10.45 3.67
CA ILE A 20 3.66 -11.47 2.68
C ILE A 20 4.87 -11.84 1.80
N CYS A 21 5.59 -10.84 1.27
CA CYS A 21 6.76 -11.07 0.44
C CYS A 21 7.88 -11.80 1.21
N GLY A 22 8.16 -11.40 2.45
CA GLY A 22 9.16 -12.06 3.29
C GLY A 22 8.81 -13.52 3.59
N PHE A 23 7.53 -13.82 3.85
CA PHE A 23 7.07 -15.21 3.98
C PHE A 23 7.20 -15.98 2.66
N ARG A 24 6.91 -15.35 1.52
CA ARG A 24 7.04 -15.98 0.20
C ARG A 24 8.46 -16.46 -0.08
N GLU A 25 9.45 -15.63 0.20
CA GLU A 25 10.88 -15.96 0.02
C GLU A 25 11.32 -17.06 0.99
N SER A 26 10.86 -16.99 2.23
CA SER A 26 11.14 -18.02 3.25
C SER A 26 10.53 -19.38 2.91
N ILE A 27 9.37 -19.41 2.24
CA ILE A 27 8.69 -20.63 1.82
C ILE A 27 9.32 -21.21 0.54
N LEU A 28 9.66 -20.36 -0.43
CA LEU A 28 10.38 -20.79 -1.63
C LEU A 28 11.73 -21.47 -1.30
N SER A 29 12.30 -21.18 -0.12
CA SER A 29 13.54 -21.79 0.37
C SER A 29 13.33 -23.02 1.27
N GLN A 30 12.09 -23.38 1.64
CA GLN A 30 11.79 -24.52 2.52
C GLN A 30 10.75 -25.47 1.88
N ALA A 31 11.12 -26.75 1.73
CA ALA A 31 10.33 -27.74 0.99
C ALA A 31 9.01 -28.17 1.67
N ASP A 32 8.82 -27.88 2.97
CA ASP A 32 7.76 -28.52 3.78
C ASP A 32 6.66 -27.57 4.29
N VAL A 33 6.60 -26.32 3.83
CA VAL A 33 5.54 -25.39 4.28
C VAL A 33 4.23 -25.68 3.52
N PRO A 34 3.08 -25.84 4.21
CA PRO A 34 1.80 -26.07 3.55
C PRO A 34 1.42 -24.85 2.70
N VAL A 35 1.63 -24.95 1.39
CA VAL A 35 1.33 -23.93 0.37
C VAL A 35 -0.07 -23.34 0.54
N THR A 36 -1.04 -24.16 0.95
CA THR A 36 -2.42 -23.74 1.22
C THR A 36 -2.55 -22.71 2.34
N ALA A 37 -1.79 -22.84 3.43
CA ALA A 37 -1.84 -21.89 4.54
C ALA A 37 -1.28 -20.52 4.14
N PHE A 38 -0.21 -20.53 3.35
CA PHE A 38 0.38 -19.31 2.81
C PHE A 38 -0.54 -18.62 1.80
N PHE A 39 -1.15 -19.38 0.89
CA PHE A 39 -2.14 -18.85 -0.04
C PHE A 39 -3.31 -18.16 0.70
N LEU A 40 -3.83 -18.79 1.76
CA LEU A 40 -4.87 -18.18 2.59
C LEU A 40 -4.43 -16.88 3.27
N LEU A 41 -3.17 -16.82 3.74
CA LEU A 41 -2.59 -15.61 4.32
C LEU A 41 -2.47 -14.48 3.29
N GLU A 42 -2.00 -14.79 2.06
CA GLU A 42 -1.94 -13.83 0.96
C GLU A 42 -3.35 -13.28 0.64
N CYS A 43 -4.34 -14.16 0.48
CA CYS A 43 -5.72 -13.76 0.23
C CYS A 43 -6.26 -12.85 1.33
N PHE A 44 -6.05 -13.20 2.60
CA PHE A 44 -6.49 -12.38 3.72
C PHE A 44 -5.82 -11.01 3.71
N GLY A 45 -4.50 -10.95 3.50
CA GLY A 45 -3.78 -9.69 3.44
C GLY A 45 -4.25 -8.78 2.30
N TYR A 46 -4.50 -9.33 1.11
CA TYR A 46 -5.05 -8.56 -0.01
C TYR A 46 -6.47 -8.06 0.25
N CYS A 47 -7.32 -8.85 0.93
CA CYS A 47 -8.64 -8.40 1.37
C CYS A 47 -8.53 -7.21 2.33
N VAL A 48 -7.61 -7.27 3.31
CA VAL A 48 -7.38 -6.16 4.25
C VAL A 48 -6.89 -4.91 3.52
N ILE A 49 -5.95 -5.05 2.58
CA ILE A 49 -5.48 -3.95 1.73
C ILE A 49 -6.65 -3.32 0.96
N GLY A 50 -7.54 -4.15 0.37
CA GLY A 50 -8.75 -3.69 -0.31
C GLY A 50 -9.64 -2.84 0.59
N VAL A 51 -9.91 -3.29 1.82
CA VAL A 51 -10.70 -2.53 2.80
C VAL A 51 -10.02 -1.21 3.17
N LEU A 52 -8.70 -1.20 3.36
CA LEU A 52 -7.93 0.02 3.66
C LEU A 52 -8.04 1.05 2.53
N ILE A 53 -7.93 0.60 1.28
CA ILE A 53 -8.07 1.49 0.10
C ILE A 53 -9.46 2.14 0.10
N LEU A 54 -10.52 1.36 0.34
CA LEU A 54 -11.89 1.90 0.37
C LEU A 54 -12.05 2.93 1.50
N ALA A 55 -11.54 2.63 2.69
CA ALA A 55 -11.62 3.54 3.84
C ALA A 55 -10.86 4.85 3.60
N VAL A 56 -9.67 4.78 3.00
CA VAL A 56 -8.87 5.96 2.60
C VAL A 56 -9.59 6.74 1.51
N ALA A 57 -10.05 6.06 0.47
CA ALA A 57 -10.76 6.67 -0.65
C ALA A 57 -12.02 7.42 -0.20
N GLU A 58 -12.83 6.82 0.66
CA GLU A 58 -14.04 7.45 1.20
C GLU A 58 -13.71 8.66 2.09
N THR A 59 -12.65 8.56 2.90
CA THR A 59 -12.21 9.67 3.76
C THR A 59 -11.72 10.85 2.93
N ILE A 60 -10.91 10.60 1.90
CA ILE A 60 -10.45 11.63 0.96
C ILE A 60 -11.65 12.27 0.26
N HIS A 61 -12.61 11.48 -0.21
CA HIS A 61 -13.78 12.01 -0.90
C HIS A 61 -14.60 12.95 -0.02
N LYS A 62 -14.84 12.57 1.25
CA LYS A 62 -15.57 13.39 2.23
C LYS A 62 -14.85 14.68 2.57
N GLU A 63 -13.52 14.69 2.56
CA GLU A 63 -12.70 15.83 3.01
C GLU A 63 -11.89 16.48 1.87
N LYS A 64 -12.26 16.27 0.60
CA LYS A 64 -11.47 16.71 -0.58
C LYS A 64 -11.27 18.22 -0.72
N GLN A 65 -12.11 19.03 -0.07
CA GLN A 65 -12.00 20.49 -0.06
C GLN A 65 -10.95 21.00 0.94
N ASP A 66 -10.57 20.19 1.92
CA ASP A 66 -9.64 20.59 2.97
C ASP A 66 -8.18 20.57 2.46
N GLN A 67 -7.45 21.65 2.72
CA GLN A 67 -6.05 21.78 2.31
C GLN A 67 -5.14 20.74 2.99
N LYS A 68 -5.42 20.36 4.25
CA LYS A 68 -4.60 19.36 4.94
C LYS A 68 -4.76 17.99 4.28
N THR A 69 -5.97 17.61 3.89
CA THR A 69 -6.23 16.37 3.14
C THR A 69 -5.42 16.32 1.85
N LYS A 70 -5.34 17.43 1.09
CA LYS A 70 -4.53 17.51 -0.13
C LYS A 70 -3.04 17.34 0.15
N ILE A 71 -2.53 17.99 1.19
CA ILE A 71 -1.12 17.86 1.62
C ILE A 71 -0.83 16.40 2.00
N LEU A 72 -1.70 15.77 2.80
CA LEU A 72 -1.53 14.37 3.20
C LEU A 72 -1.50 13.43 2.00
N CYS A 73 -2.43 13.58 1.05
CA CYS A 73 -2.42 12.80 -0.19
C CYS A 73 -1.13 13.03 -0.99
N GLY A 74 -0.64 14.26 -1.05
CA GLY A 74 0.62 14.59 -1.70
C GLY A 74 1.81 13.90 -1.03
N VAL A 75 1.85 13.87 0.31
CA VAL A 75 2.87 13.15 1.09
C VAL A 75 2.81 11.65 0.81
N ASP A 76 1.61 11.05 0.78
CA ASP A 76 1.43 9.62 0.49
C ASP A 76 1.84 9.22 -0.93
N ILE A 77 1.88 10.17 -1.87
CA ILE A 77 2.40 9.95 -3.22
C ILE A 77 3.92 10.16 -3.26
N LEU A 78 4.40 11.27 -2.70
CA LEU A 78 5.81 11.67 -2.81
C LEU A 78 6.74 10.79 -1.99
N VAL A 79 6.36 10.41 -0.76
CA VAL A 79 7.24 9.65 0.14
C VAL A 79 7.57 8.26 -0.45
N PRO A 80 6.59 7.43 -0.89
CA PRO A 80 6.90 6.14 -1.49
C PRO A 80 7.72 6.26 -2.78
N LEU A 81 7.45 7.30 -3.60
CA LEU A 81 8.21 7.56 -4.81
C LEU A 81 9.69 7.86 -4.50
N MET A 82 9.94 8.70 -3.49
CA MET A 82 11.30 9.03 -3.04
C MET A 82 12.03 7.79 -2.50
N ILE A 83 11.35 6.97 -1.69
CA ILE A 83 11.88 5.70 -1.17
C ILE A 83 12.24 4.76 -2.32
N TRP A 84 11.37 4.63 -3.33
CA TRP A 84 11.60 3.79 -4.49
C TRP A 84 12.80 4.25 -5.33
N ILE A 85 12.88 5.55 -5.64
CA ILE A 85 14.02 6.13 -6.39
C ILE A 85 15.33 5.92 -5.61
N PHE A 86 15.31 6.09 -4.29
CA PHE A 86 16.47 5.85 -3.44
C PHE A 86 16.88 4.38 -3.44
N GLY A 87 15.91 3.46 -3.37
CA GLY A 87 16.14 2.02 -3.45
C GLY A 87 16.76 1.58 -4.78
N ILE A 88 16.31 2.18 -5.90
CA ILE A 88 16.92 1.96 -7.23
C ILE A 88 18.38 2.41 -7.23
N LYS A 89 18.67 3.61 -6.73
CA LYS A 89 20.05 4.17 -6.73
C LYS A 89 21.03 3.37 -5.89
N THR A 90 20.57 2.79 -4.79
CA THR A 90 21.41 2.10 -3.80
C THR A 90 21.57 0.61 -4.07
N GLY A 91 20.89 0.07 -5.10
CA GLY A 91 20.95 -1.36 -5.43
C GLY A 91 20.09 -2.25 -4.52
N TYR A 92 19.40 -1.69 -3.51
CA TYR A 92 18.40 -2.38 -2.68
C TYR A 92 17.08 -2.66 -3.42
N PHE A 93 17.10 -2.60 -4.74
CA PHE A 93 15.95 -2.76 -5.64
C PHE A 93 15.19 -4.07 -5.38
N LEU A 94 15.91 -5.18 -5.15
CA LEU A 94 15.32 -6.51 -4.97
C LEU A 94 14.36 -6.62 -3.78
N LEU A 95 14.55 -5.83 -2.72
CA LEU A 95 13.66 -5.81 -1.54
C LEU A 95 12.34 -5.05 -1.79
N MET A 96 12.24 -4.29 -2.90
CA MET A 96 11.18 -3.30 -3.16
C MET A 96 10.38 -3.59 -4.43
N THR A 97 10.70 -4.63 -5.20
CA THR A 97 10.45 -4.62 -6.65
C THR A 97 9.03 -4.87 -7.10
N ASN A 98 8.24 -5.70 -6.41
CA ASN A 98 6.91 -6.06 -6.90
C ASN A 98 5.80 -5.65 -5.95
N GLY A 99 5.89 -6.04 -4.67
CA GLY A 99 4.86 -5.75 -3.69
C GLY A 99 4.68 -4.24 -3.44
N PHE A 100 5.79 -3.55 -3.18
CA PHE A 100 5.77 -2.11 -2.90
C PHE A 100 5.25 -1.30 -4.09
N VAL A 101 5.76 -1.55 -5.29
CA VAL A 101 5.33 -0.85 -6.51
C VAL A 101 3.83 -1.07 -6.78
N TYR A 102 3.33 -2.29 -6.57
CA TYR A 102 1.91 -2.59 -6.73
C TYR A 102 1.04 -1.81 -5.75
N ILE A 103 1.37 -1.84 -4.46
CA ILE A 103 0.63 -1.08 -3.44
C ILE A 103 0.64 0.41 -3.75
N TYR A 104 1.78 0.95 -4.17
CA TYR A 104 1.90 2.35 -4.58
C TYR A 104 0.89 2.72 -5.68
N PHE A 105 0.85 1.96 -6.78
CA PHE A 105 -0.06 2.28 -7.89
C PHE A 105 -1.53 2.09 -7.53
N VAL A 106 -1.86 1.09 -6.71
CA VAL A 106 -3.24 0.88 -6.26
C VAL A 106 -3.72 2.04 -5.38
N PHE A 107 -2.90 2.50 -4.43
CA PHE A 107 -3.24 3.66 -3.60
C PHE A 107 -3.27 4.96 -4.41
N LEU A 108 -2.32 5.17 -5.32
CA LEU A 108 -2.31 6.32 -6.23
C LEU A 108 -3.62 6.37 -7.05
N GLY A 109 -4.03 5.24 -7.63
CA GLY A 109 -5.30 5.14 -8.36
C GLY A 109 -6.51 5.44 -7.48
N GLY A 110 -6.56 4.91 -6.26
CA GLY A 110 -7.64 5.18 -5.29
C GLY A 110 -7.73 6.64 -4.88
N ILE A 111 -6.59 7.28 -4.59
CA ILE A 111 -6.50 8.71 -4.26
C ILE A 111 -6.98 9.57 -5.43
N LEU A 112 -6.45 9.32 -6.64
CA LEU A 112 -6.83 10.06 -7.85
C LEU A 112 -8.32 9.91 -8.15
N TYR A 113 -8.85 8.70 -8.07
CA TYR A 113 -10.28 8.44 -8.26
C TYR A 113 -11.13 9.23 -7.26
N SER A 114 -10.78 9.21 -5.97
CA SER A 114 -11.51 9.95 -4.94
C SER A 114 -11.50 11.46 -5.11
N LEU A 115 -10.41 12.01 -5.66
CA LEU A 115 -10.29 13.44 -5.98
C LEU A 115 -11.13 13.83 -7.21
N ILE A 116 -11.12 12.99 -8.26
CA ILE A 116 -11.78 13.27 -9.54
C ILE A 116 -13.29 12.98 -9.50
N ARG A 117 -13.71 11.96 -8.73
CA ARG A 117 -15.11 11.53 -8.63
C ARG A 117 -16.01 12.73 -8.28
N ARG A 118 -16.85 13.12 -9.25
CA ARG A 118 -17.94 14.07 -9.04
C ARG A 118 -19.04 13.38 -8.24
N SER A 119 -19.59 14.10 -7.26
CA SER A 119 -20.71 13.63 -6.46
C SER A 119 -21.99 13.64 -7.28
#